data_AF-A0A0R1LM27-F1
#
_entry.id   AF-A0A0R1LM27-F1
#
_cell.length_a   1.000
_cell.length_b   1.000
_cell.length_c   1.000
_cell.angle_alpha   90.00
_cell.angle_beta   90.00
_cell.angle_gamma   90.00
#
_symmetry.space_group_name_H-M   'P 1'
#
loop_
_entity.id
_entity.type
_entity.pdbx_description
1 polymer ?
#
loop_
_entity_poly.entity_id
_entity_poly.type
_entity_poly.pdbx_seq_one_letter_code
_entity_poly.pdbx_strand_id
1 'polypeptide(L)'
;MPTLNTHFTPIEMATWPRREYFYYFTKLAPMGFTVTVTLDITATLAWSRTHHVKFNAVYLYLVSRVLTQHPEFRVVREPESEQLVTYDVLHPSYTVIHPDHTISNLWTAYDPDFATFYQNYLTDLKQYGDIPGPMPKAPQSPNLFTIGSLPWLDFTSYTPYPLRP
;
A
#
# COMPACT_ATOMS: atom_id res chain seq x y z
N MET A 1 -3.72 -13.64 -16.66
CA MET A 1 -3.50 -12.83 -15.45
C MET A 1 -4.80 -12.10 -15.16
N PRO A 2 -5.28 -12.04 -13.90
CA PRO A 2 -6.44 -11.22 -13.58
C PRO A 2 -6.15 -9.78 -14.02
N THR A 3 -7.15 -9.12 -14.62
CA THR A 3 -7.05 -7.71 -15.01
C THR A 3 -6.85 -6.87 -13.74
N LEU A 4 -5.84 -6.02 -13.72
CA LEU A 4 -5.58 -5.11 -12.60
C LEU A 4 -6.77 -4.16 -12.45
N ASN A 5 -7.33 -4.05 -11.24
CA ASN A 5 -8.40 -3.07 -11.00
C ASN A 5 -7.80 -1.68 -10.87
N THR A 6 -7.97 -0.87 -11.91
CA THR A 6 -7.54 0.53 -11.96
C THR A 6 -8.71 1.51 -12.01
N HIS A 7 -9.92 1.04 -11.68
CA HIS A 7 -11.12 1.87 -11.73
C HIS A 7 -11.08 2.96 -10.67
N PHE A 8 -11.54 4.16 -11.05
CA PHE A 8 -11.60 5.32 -10.17
C PHE A 8 -12.85 6.13 -10.44
N THR A 9 -13.28 6.88 -9.43
CA THR A 9 -14.37 7.85 -9.52
C THR A 9 -13.82 9.27 -9.33
N PRO A 10 -14.08 10.20 -10.28
CA PRO A 10 -13.71 11.60 -10.10
C PRO A 10 -14.38 12.25 -8.89
N ILE A 11 -13.64 13.08 -8.17
CA ILE A 11 -14.19 13.88 -7.06
C ILE A 11 -14.73 15.18 -7.62
N GLU A 12 -16.04 15.40 -7.48
CA GLU A 12 -16.69 16.66 -7.84
C GLU A 12 -16.40 17.73 -6.78
N MET A 13 -15.45 18.61 -7.08
CA MET A 13 -14.99 19.66 -6.17
C MET A 13 -16.11 20.61 -5.76
N ALA A 14 -17.12 20.85 -6.60
CA ALA A 14 -18.24 21.72 -6.25
C ALA A 14 -19.05 21.19 -5.06
N THR A 15 -19.11 19.87 -4.89
CA THR A 15 -19.95 19.20 -3.87
C THR A 15 -19.13 18.48 -2.80
N TRP A 16 -17.82 18.33 -2.97
CA TRP A 16 -16.97 17.59 -2.04
C TRP A 16 -16.84 18.31 -0.69
N PRO A 17 -17.33 17.73 0.42
CA PRO A 17 -17.34 18.40 1.73
C PRO A 17 -15.94 18.77 2.24
N ARG A 18 -14.90 18.06 1.77
CA ARG A 18 -13.50 18.29 2.19
C ARG A 18 -12.74 19.26 1.29
N ARG A 19 -13.37 19.89 0.28
CA ARG A 19 -12.71 20.80 -0.67
C ARG A 19 -11.84 21.85 0.03
N GLU A 20 -12.44 22.59 0.96
CA GLU A 20 -11.77 23.75 1.59
C GLU A 20 -10.63 23.30 2.50
N TYR A 21 -10.83 22.22 3.27
CA TYR A 21 -9.80 21.61 4.08
C TYR A 21 -8.64 21.06 3.24
N PHE A 22 -8.95 20.38 2.14
CA PHE A 22 -7.94 19.86 1.23
C PHE A 22 -7.11 21.00 0.64
N TYR A 23 -7.74 22.09 0.20
CA TYR A 23 -7.01 23.26 -0.28
C TYR A 23 -6.12 23.86 0.81
N TYR A 24 -6.65 24.05 2.02
CA TYR A 24 -5.90 24.61 3.15
C TYR A 24 -4.66 23.77 3.48
N PHE A 25 -4.83 22.46 3.70
CA PHE A 25 -3.74 21.56 4.14
C PHE A 25 -2.80 21.09 3.02
N THR A 26 -3.09 21.38 1.75
CA THR A 26 -2.19 21.02 0.63
C THR A 26 -1.57 22.21 -0.08
N LYS A 27 -2.13 23.43 0.04
CA LYS A 27 -1.64 24.63 -0.65
C LYS A 27 -1.29 25.79 0.28
N LEU A 28 -2.10 26.06 1.30
CA LEU A 28 -1.89 27.22 2.19
C LEU A 28 -0.97 26.90 3.37
N ALA A 29 -1.21 25.76 4.03
CA ALA A 29 -0.42 25.28 5.15
C ALA A 29 -0.17 23.77 4.97
N PRO A 30 0.76 23.38 4.06
CA PRO A 30 1.12 21.99 3.84
C PRO A 30 1.48 21.31 5.16
N MET A 31 0.74 20.27 5.52
CA MET A 31 0.92 19.55 6.77
C MET A 31 0.79 18.04 6.56
N GLY A 32 1.69 17.30 7.18
CA GLY A 32 1.64 15.85 7.32
C GLY A 32 2.11 15.47 8.71
N PHE A 33 1.60 14.36 9.24
CA PHE A 33 2.00 13.84 10.54
C PHE A 33 2.08 12.32 10.49
N THR A 34 2.85 11.74 11.40
CA THR A 34 2.96 10.28 11.57
C THR A 34 2.46 9.90 12.95
N VAL A 35 1.78 8.76 13.04
CA VAL A 35 1.36 8.15 14.29
C VAL A 35 1.92 6.73 14.32
N THR A 36 2.62 6.38 15.40
CA THR A 36 3.14 5.03 15.62
C THR A 36 2.38 4.40 16.78
N VAL A 37 1.89 3.18 16.57
CA VAL A 37 1.17 2.40 17.59
C VAL A 37 1.75 1.00 17.66
N THR A 38 1.83 0.46 18.88
CA THR A 38 2.13 -0.96 19.08
C THR A 38 0.85 -1.77 18.92
N LEU A 39 0.84 -2.68 17.95
CA LEU A 39 -0.31 -3.55 17.66
C LEU A 39 -0.08 -4.94 18.24
N ASP A 40 -1.08 -5.47 18.95
CA ASP A 40 -1.09 -6.89 19.33
C ASP A 40 -1.44 -7.75 18.11
N ILE A 41 -0.46 -8.53 17.65
CA ILE A 41 -0.60 -9.43 16.50
C ILE A 41 -0.73 -10.90 16.90
N THR A 42 -0.88 -11.22 18.19
CA THR A 42 -0.81 -12.58 18.72
C THR A 42 -1.79 -13.53 18.01
N ALA A 43 -3.05 -13.12 17.91
CA ALA A 43 -4.10 -13.90 17.25
C ALA A 43 -3.84 -14.06 15.74
N THR A 44 -3.44 -12.98 15.06
CA THR A 44 -3.15 -12.99 13.62
C THR A 44 -1.95 -13.87 13.29
N LEU A 45 -0.90 -13.81 14.11
CA LEU A 45 0.30 -14.63 13.94
C LEU A 45 -0.01 -16.11 14.15
N ALA A 46 -0.76 -16.45 15.20
CA ALA A 46 -1.23 -17.82 15.43
C ALA A 46 -2.05 -18.33 14.24
N TRP A 47 -3.01 -17.54 13.77
CA TRP A 47 -3.83 -17.88 12.61
C TRP A 47 -2.99 -18.15 11.35
N SER A 48 -2.00 -17.28 11.05
CA SER A 48 -1.13 -17.47 9.88
C SER A 48 -0.32 -18.77 9.93
N ARG A 49 0.12 -19.17 11.14
CA ARG A 49 0.89 -20.40 11.37
C ARG A 49 0.01 -21.64 11.18
N THR A 50 -1.19 -21.63 11.77
CA THR A 50 -2.17 -22.72 11.64
C THR A 50 -2.58 -22.96 10.20
N HIS A 51 -2.68 -21.91 9.39
CA HIS A 51 -3.08 -22.01 7.98
C HIS A 51 -1.90 -22.14 7.01
N HIS A 52 -0.66 -22.22 7.51
CA HIS A 52 0.55 -22.34 6.71
C HIS A 52 0.71 -21.23 5.63
N VAL A 53 0.29 -20.00 5.96
CA VAL A 53 0.42 -18.84 5.08
C VAL A 53 1.51 -17.89 5.56
N LYS A 54 2.16 -17.21 4.62
CA LYS A 54 3.18 -16.21 4.95
C LYS A 54 2.56 -15.01 5.68
N PHE A 55 3.06 -14.70 6.88
CA PHE A 55 2.55 -13.58 7.68
C PHE A 55 2.57 -12.23 6.94
N ASN A 56 3.61 -11.96 6.15
CA ASN A 56 3.68 -10.72 5.36
C ASN A 56 2.48 -10.60 4.39
N ALA A 57 2.06 -11.68 3.74
CA ALA A 57 0.88 -11.63 2.87
C ALA A 57 -0.41 -11.34 3.66
N VAL A 58 -0.56 -11.90 4.87
CA VAL A 58 -1.69 -11.60 5.75
C VAL A 58 -1.70 -10.13 6.16
N TYR A 59 -0.54 -9.60 6.56
CA TYR A 59 -0.37 -8.19 6.91
C TYR A 59 -0.75 -7.26 5.75
N LEU A 60 -0.20 -7.49 4.56
CA LEU A 60 -0.50 -6.71 3.36
C LEU A 60 -1.99 -6.74 3.03
N TYR A 61 -2.61 -7.92 3.04
CA TYR A 61 -4.04 -8.08 2.77
C TYR A 61 -4.91 -7.30 3.76
N LEU A 62 -4.63 -7.42 5.06
CA LEU A 62 -5.42 -6.76 6.10
C LEU A 62 -5.33 -5.23 5.97
N VAL A 63 -4.14 -4.68 5.74
CA VAL A 63 -3.98 -3.24 5.52
C VAL A 63 -4.71 -2.81 4.24
N SER A 64 -4.51 -3.51 3.12
CA SER A 64 -5.22 -3.20 1.87
C SER A 64 -6.74 -3.23 2.02
N ARG A 65 -7.28 -4.19 2.79
CA ARG A 65 -8.71 -4.29 3.08
C ARG A 65 -9.21 -3.09 3.87
N VAL A 66 -8.49 -2.66 4.90
CA VAL A 66 -8.83 -1.45 5.68
C VAL A 66 -8.78 -0.21 4.79
N LEU A 67 -7.71 0.00 4.02
CA LEU A 67 -7.62 1.14 3.09
C LEU A 67 -8.77 1.14 2.07
N THR A 68 -9.21 -0.04 1.62
CA THR A 68 -10.35 -0.18 0.71
C THR A 68 -11.68 0.20 1.38
N GLN A 69 -11.84 -0.02 2.68
CA GLN A 69 -13.06 0.35 3.41
C GLN A 69 -13.21 1.86 3.63
N HIS A 70 -12.11 2.61 3.51
CA HIS A 70 -12.01 4.03 3.86
C HIS A 70 -11.61 4.86 2.64
N PRO A 71 -12.57 5.57 1.98
CA PRO A 71 -12.29 6.29 0.73
C PRO A 71 -11.21 7.36 0.87
N GLU A 72 -11.05 7.96 2.04
CA GLU A 72 -10.05 9.00 2.33
C GLU A 72 -8.59 8.57 2.09
N PHE A 73 -8.28 7.27 2.17
CA PHE A 73 -6.93 6.78 1.87
C PHE A 73 -6.70 6.53 0.37
N ARG A 74 -7.77 6.55 -0.43
CA ARG A 74 -7.76 6.20 -1.86
C ARG A 74 -7.89 7.43 -2.76
N VAL A 75 -7.80 8.63 -2.18
CA VAL A 75 -7.83 9.90 -2.91
C VAL A 75 -6.46 10.21 -3.50
N VAL A 76 -6.38 10.33 -4.82
CA VAL A 76 -5.14 10.54 -5.57
C VAL A 76 -5.34 11.65 -6.61
N ARG A 77 -4.27 12.38 -6.96
CA ARG A 77 -4.26 13.22 -8.15
C ARG A 77 -3.99 12.34 -9.36
N GLU A 78 -4.94 12.29 -10.29
CA GLU A 78 -4.76 11.57 -11.53
C GLU A 78 -3.58 12.20 -12.32
N PRO A 79 -2.57 11.42 -12.74
CA PRO A 79 -1.33 11.95 -13.31
C PRO A 79 -1.47 12.82 -14.57
N GLU A 80 -2.46 12.59 -15.42
CA GLU A 80 -2.60 13.30 -16.70
C GLU A 80 -3.42 14.59 -16.58
N SER A 81 -4.50 14.56 -15.82
CA SER A 81 -5.50 15.63 -15.69
C SER A 81 -5.33 16.49 -14.44
N GLU A 82 -4.50 16.06 -13.48
CA GLU A 82 -4.37 16.64 -12.14
C GLU A 82 -5.68 16.63 -11.31
N GLN A 83 -6.74 15.99 -11.83
CA GLN A 83 -8.03 15.87 -11.17
C GLN A 83 -7.91 14.96 -9.94
N LEU A 84 -8.61 15.32 -8.86
CA LEU A 84 -8.72 14.41 -7.73
C LEU A 84 -9.70 13.29 -8.06
N VAL A 85 -9.25 12.06 -7.83
CA VAL A 85 -10.03 10.84 -8.03
C VAL A 85 -9.97 9.97 -6.78
N THR A 86 -10.95 9.10 -6.61
CA THR A 86 -10.92 8.02 -5.61
C THR A 86 -10.83 6.69 -6.33
N TYR A 87 -9.76 5.92 -6.11
CA TYR A 87 -9.64 4.56 -6.64
C TYR A 87 -10.56 3.58 -5.91
N ASP A 88 -11.08 2.58 -6.62
CA ASP A 88 -11.86 1.50 -6.00
C ASP A 88 -11.02 0.70 -5.00
N VAL A 89 -9.77 0.43 -5.36
CA VAL A 89 -8.80 -0.31 -4.53
C VAL A 89 -7.41 0.28 -4.68
N LEU A 90 -6.56 0.04 -3.68
CA LEU A 90 -5.12 0.25 -3.79
C LEU A 90 -4.39 -1.08 -3.73
N HIS A 91 -3.27 -1.17 -4.44
CA HIS A 91 -2.44 -2.35 -4.49
C HIS A 91 -1.18 -2.16 -3.62
N PRO A 92 -0.86 -3.10 -2.71
CA PRO A 92 0.31 -2.95 -1.86
C PRO A 92 1.60 -3.05 -2.68
N SER A 93 2.48 -2.08 -2.45
CA SER A 93 3.87 -2.05 -2.92
C SER A 93 4.78 -2.20 -1.70
N TYR A 94 5.46 -3.33 -1.62
CA TYR A 94 6.13 -3.80 -0.42
C TYR A 94 7.58 -4.19 -0.62
N THR A 95 8.32 -4.13 0.48
CA THR A 95 9.75 -4.46 0.51
C THR A 95 9.95 -5.98 0.40
N VAL A 96 10.82 -6.39 -0.52
CA VAL A 96 11.45 -7.71 -0.57
C VAL A 96 12.92 -7.54 -0.20
N ILE A 97 13.40 -8.36 0.72
CA ILE A 97 14.78 -8.33 1.20
C ILE A 97 15.54 -9.50 0.57
N HIS A 98 16.65 -9.20 -0.10
CA HIS A 98 17.46 -10.17 -0.80
C HIS A 98 18.55 -10.78 0.08
N PRO A 99 19.12 -11.94 -0.30
CA PRO A 99 20.23 -12.56 0.44
C PRO A 99 21.48 -11.68 0.56
N ASP A 100 21.70 -10.76 -0.38
CA ASP A 100 22.81 -9.80 -0.38
C ASP A 100 22.54 -8.53 0.44
N HIS A 101 21.44 -8.53 1.22
CA HIS A 101 20.97 -7.41 2.03
C HIS A 101 20.49 -6.19 1.25
N THR A 102 20.36 -6.28 -0.08
CA THR A 102 19.67 -5.26 -0.87
C THR A 102 18.15 -5.41 -0.74
N ILE A 103 17.41 -4.38 -1.16
CA ILE A 103 15.95 -4.38 -1.13
C ILE A 103 15.35 -4.05 -2.50
N SER A 104 14.20 -4.66 -2.77
CA SER A 104 13.32 -4.33 -3.90
C SER A 104 11.97 -3.87 -3.41
N ASN A 105 11.31 -3.04 -4.21
CA ASN A 105 9.90 -2.71 -4.06
C ASN A 105 9.09 -3.53 -5.08
N LEU A 106 8.35 -4.52 -4.60
CA LEU A 106 7.48 -5.38 -5.38
C LEU A 106 6.02 -5.06 -5.07
N TRP A 107 5.13 -5.12 -6.05
CA TRP A 107 3.70 -4.88 -5.82
C TRP A 107 2.85 -6.07 -6.24
N THR A 108 1.72 -6.25 -5.55
CA THR A 108 0.76 -7.33 -5.83
C THR A 108 -0.64 -6.77 -6.03
N ALA A 109 -1.35 -7.32 -7.02
CA ALA A 109 -2.75 -6.97 -7.25
C ALA A 109 -3.61 -7.38 -6.05
N TYR A 110 -4.19 -6.37 -5.39
CA TYR A 110 -5.16 -6.56 -4.31
C TYR A 110 -6.44 -7.23 -4.83
N ASP A 111 -6.97 -8.15 -4.04
CA ASP A 111 -8.27 -8.78 -4.25
C ASP A 111 -9.01 -8.83 -2.90
N PRO A 112 -10.33 -8.58 -2.84
CA PRO A 112 -11.11 -8.71 -1.61
C PRO A 112 -11.12 -10.13 -1.04
N ASP A 113 -10.97 -11.16 -1.88
CA ASP A 113 -10.79 -12.54 -1.45
C ASP A 113 -9.33 -12.82 -1.07
N PHE A 114 -9.10 -13.29 0.16
CA PHE A 114 -7.75 -13.52 0.67
C PHE A 114 -7.03 -14.63 -0.10
N ALA A 115 -7.72 -15.69 -0.53
CA ALA A 115 -7.08 -16.79 -1.24
C ALA A 115 -6.56 -16.32 -2.60
N THR A 116 -7.35 -15.52 -3.31
CA THR A 116 -6.98 -14.89 -4.59
C THR A 116 -5.81 -13.93 -4.40
N PHE A 117 -5.87 -13.04 -3.41
CA PHE A 117 -4.75 -12.16 -3.07
C PHE A 117 -3.47 -12.93 -2.75
N TYR A 118 -3.58 -14.00 -1.95
CA TYR A 118 -2.43 -14.81 -1.55
C TYR A 118 -1.78 -15.51 -2.75
N GLN A 119 -2.57 -16.01 -3.71
CA GLN A 119 -2.03 -16.58 -4.95
C GLN A 119 -1.35 -15.53 -5.83
N ASN A 120 -1.90 -14.31 -5.92
CA ASN A 120 -1.26 -13.20 -6.62
C ASN A 120 0.11 -12.90 -5.99
N TYR A 121 0.17 -12.80 -4.66
CA TYR A 121 1.40 -12.55 -3.90
C TYR A 121 2.47 -13.63 -4.13
N LEU A 122 2.08 -14.91 -4.06
CA LEU A 122 2.99 -16.03 -4.30
C LEU A 122 3.51 -16.05 -5.75
N THR A 123 2.64 -15.73 -6.71
CA THR A 123 3.02 -15.64 -8.13
C THR A 123 4.03 -14.52 -8.35
N ASP A 124 3.78 -13.34 -7.80
CA ASP A 124 4.68 -12.19 -7.91
C ASP A 124 6.02 -12.46 -7.24
N LEU A 125 6.04 -13.05 -6.05
CA LEU A 125 7.28 -13.46 -5.39
C LEU A 125 8.06 -14.49 -6.21
N LYS A 126 7.38 -15.49 -6.76
CA LYS A 126 8.03 -16.52 -7.58
C LYS A 126 8.66 -15.92 -8.85
N GLN A 127 7.99 -14.94 -9.45
CA GLN A 127 8.43 -14.36 -10.71
C GLN A 127 9.48 -13.25 -10.55
N TYR A 128 9.37 -12.45 -9.50
CA TYR A 128 10.15 -11.21 -9.34
C TYR A 128 10.94 -11.14 -8.02
N GLY A 129 10.69 -12.04 -7.06
CA GLY A 129 11.23 -11.96 -5.71
C GLY A 129 12.75 -12.13 -5.61
N ASP A 130 13.36 -12.82 -6.58
CA ASP A 130 14.81 -13.02 -6.66
C ASP A 130 15.48 -12.10 -7.71
N ILE A 131 14.71 -11.20 -8.36
CA ILE A 131 15.25 -10.25 -9.34
C ILE A 131 15.79 -9.03 -8.59
N PRO A 132 17.10 -8.73 -8.69
CA PRO A 132 17.69 -7.60 -8.01
C PRO A 132 17.25 -6.26 -8.62
N GLY A 133 17.41 -5.19 -7.85
CA GLY A 133 17.12 -3.82 -8.26
C GLY A 133 15.90 -3.22 -7.57
N PRO A 134 15.72 -1.89 -7.64
CA PRO A 134 14.75 -1.20 -6.79
C PRO A 134 13.29 -1.53 -7.14
N MET A 135 12.97 -1.91 -8.38
CA MET A 135 11.60 -2.16 -8.83
C MET A 135 11.58 -3.26 -9.91
N PRO A 136 11.68 -4.54 -9.53
CA PRO A 136 11.79 -5.66 -10.47
C PRO A 136 10.51 -5.91 -11.29
N LYS A 137 9.36 -5.45 -10.79
CA LYS A 137 8.07 -5.49 -11.46
C LYS A 137 7.63 -4.07 -11.78
N ALA A 138 7.55 -3.73 -13.07
CA ALA A 138 7.14 -2.39 -13.50
C ALA A 138 5.73 -2.06 -12.96
N PRO A 139 5.50 -0.84 -12.46
CA PRO A 139 4.17 -0.40 -12.02
C PRO A 139 3.25 -0.28 -13.24
N GLN A 140 2.02 -0.76 -13.10
CA GLN A 140 1.02 -0.73 -14.16
C GLN A 140 -0.03 0.37 -13.96
N SER A 141 -0.10 0.96 -12.77
CA SER A 141 -1.08 1.99 -12.42
C SER A 141 -0.56 2.82 -11.25
N PRO A 142 -1.00 4.09 -11.10
CA PRO A 142 -0.68 4.92 -9.94
C PRO A 142 -1.37 4.50 -8.65
N ASN A 143 -2.31 3.55 -8.65
CA ASN A 143 -3.04 3.10 -7.46
C ASN A 143 -2.24 2.12 -6.57
N LEU A 144 -0.93 2.34 -6.45
CA LEU A 144 -0.05 1.62 -5.53
C LEU A 144 0.10 2.40 -4.22
N PHE A 145 0.16 1.69 -3.09
CA PHE A 145 0.54 2.30 -1.81
C PHE A 145 1.76 1.60 -1.23
N THR A 146 2.68 2.37 -0.66
CA THR A 146 3.91 1.83 -0.07
C THR A 146 3.64 1.28 1.32
N ILE A 147 4.11 0.07 1.58
CA ILE A 147 4.00 -0.61 2.87
C ILE A 147 5.25 -1.45 3.12
N GLY A 148 5.98 -1.12 4.19
CA GLY A 148 7.26 -1.76 4.52
C GLY A 148 7.19 -2.65 5.75
N SER A 149 8.26 -3.41 5.97
CA SER A 149 8.52 -4.12 7.22
C SER A 149 10.01 -4.03 7.54
N LEU A 150 10.35 -3.77 8.80
CA LEU A 150 11.72 -3.73 9.30
C LEU A 150 11.89 -4.87 10.32
N PRO A 151 12.08 -6.13 9.87
CA PRO A 151 11.98 -7.30 10.76
C PRO A 151 13.08 -7.39 11.82
N TRP A 152 14.14 -6.61 11.69
CA TRP A 152 15.29 -6.55 12.60
C TRP A 152 15.23 -5.40 13.62
N LEU A 153 14.18 -4.57 13.57
CA LEU A 153 14.07 -3.39 14.43
C LEU A 153 12.73 -3.40 15.18
N ASP A 154 12.81 -3.37 16.50
CA ASP A 154 11.71 -2.99 17.35
C ASP A 154 11.75 -1.48 17.59
N PHE A 155 10.63 -0.79 17.38
CA PHE A 155 10.56 0.68 17.43
C PHE A 155 9.24 1.17 18.01
N THR A 156 9.31 2.28 18.75
CA THR A 156 8.13 2.97 19.31
C THR A 156 7.78 4.24 18.54
N SER A 157 8.64 4.65 17.60
CA SER A 157 8.42 5.78 16.70
C SER A 157 9.12 5.53 15.37
N TYR A 158 8.41 5.76 14.28
CA TYR A 158 8.97 5.78 12.93
C TYR A 158 8.39 6.97 12.19
N THR A 159 9.25 7.88 11.76
CA THR A 159 8.86 9.01 10.90
C THR A 159 9.67 8.90 9.62
N PRO A 160 9.05 8.61 8.46
CA PRO A 160 9.76 8.65 7.21
C PRO A 160 10.24 10.09 7.00
N TYR A 161 11.54 10.26 6.73
CA TYR A 161 12.04 11.58 6.38
C TYR A 161 11.52 11.91 4.97
N PRO A 162 10.71 12.98 4.79
CA PRO A 162 10.30 13.38 3.46
C PRO A 162 11.55 13.86 2.71
N LEU A 163 12.10 13.00 1.85
CA LEU A 163 13.17 13.39 0.94
C LEU A 163 12.56 14.20 -0.21
N ARG A 164 12.26 15.47 0.06
CA ARG A 164 12.38 16.58 -0.90
C ARG A 164 12.70 17.87 -0.12
N PRO A 165 13.47 18.81 -0.69
CA PRO A 165 13.48 20.18 -0.19
C PRO A 165 12.08 20.80 -0.26
#